data_AF-A0A0G1JP58-F1
#
_entry.id   AF-A0A0G1JP58-F1
#
_cell.length_a   1.000
_cell.length_b   1.000
_cell.length_c   1.000
_cell.angle_alpha   90.00
_cell.angle_beta   90.00
_cell.angle_gamma   90.00
#
_symmetry.space_group_name_H-M   'P 1'
#
loop_
_entity.id
_entity.type
_entity.pdbx_description
1 polymer ?
#
loop_
_entity_poly.entity_id
_entity_poly.type
_entity_poly.pdbx_seq_one_letter_code
_entity_poly.pdbx_strand_id
1 'polypeptide(L)'
;MSAATSASGRLSLGGFASTEIRTFARIQGKKENATDGNRRGYLAFETDDDDTLIERMRITSTGNVGIGTTTVSAKLHSLATTEQLRLGYDASNYNTIAATGTNPNISINPGGTGSIFTTKADPSIVFDVTTATDTDFWLGVQDDAGSDDDDTFQIGDGSTPGTNPFLTINTSGSVGIGTTGPGSLLHVAGTGVLTLGNTGVTNGYINTTDSLYFNLDSNNNSTAERFVVATNRTADSGGTELFRIDENGNVGIGTTAPGKLVELYGASPVMKFRNSTNDTGTMGINFAHGSGPEKAAVLSKADGQAYGVTDLYFVTNANATNTNYDISTDTRMFIKSTGNVGIGFLLQEQLTQGCSMMSVTDRLLLLEEAQRSQVLIRMDS
;
A
#
# COMPACT_ATOMS: atom_id res chain seq x y z
N MET A 1 -44.18 71.15 -18.57
CA MET A 1 -42.86 70.72 -19.07
C MET A 1 -42.48 69.45 -18.33
N SER A 2 -42.80 68.27 -18.88
CA SER A 2 -42.29 67.02 -18.30
C SER A 2 -40.80 66.96 -18.59
N ALA A 3 -40.02 66.70 -17.54
CA ALA A 3 -38.58 66.61 -17.57
C ALA A 3 -38.17 65.50 -18.54
N ALA A 4 -37.77 65.90 -19.74
CA ALA A 4 -37.29 64.97 -20.73
C ALA A 4 -35.94 64.41 -20.25
N THR A 5 -35.85 63.10 -20.15
CA THR A 5 -34.59 62.32 -20.12
C THR A 5 -33.66 62.64 -21.31
N SER A 6 -34.11 63.49 -22.23
CA SER A 6 -33.49 63.85 -23.50
C SER A 6 -32.62 65.11 -23.48
N ALA A 7 -32.59 65.91 -22.40
CA ALA A 7 -31.63 67.03 -22.30
C ALA A 7 -30.24 66.46 -22.00
N SER A 8 -29.42 66.30 -23.05
CA SER A 8 -28.10 65.67 -22.99
C SER A 8 -27.05 66.57 -23.63
N GLY A 9 -25.90 66.69 -22.97
CA GLY A 9 -24.70 67.26 -23.59
C GLY A 9 -24.00 66.13 -24.35
N ARG A 10 -23.84 66.27 -25.66
CA ARG A 10 -23.20 65.24 -26.50
C ARG A 10 -22.10 65.82 -27.37
N LEU A 11 -21.06 65.03 -27.52
CA LEU A 11 -20.00 65.20 -28.51
C LEU A 11 -20.17 64.09 -29.56
N SER A 12 -20.63 64.46 -30.75
CA SER A 12 -20.70 63.55 -31.89
C SER A 12 -19.39 63.60 -32.65
N LEU A 13 -18.79 62.43 -32.84
CA LEU A 13 -17.55 62.25 -33.58
C LEU A 13 -17.91 61.58 -34.91
N GLY A 14 -17.75 62.32 -36.00
CA GLY A 14 -18.23 61.91 -37.31
C GLY A 14 -17.43 62.54 -38.44
N GLY A 15 -17.73 62.12 -39.66
CA GLY A 15 -17.08 62.58 -40.87
C GLY A 15 -17.90 62.27 -42.11
N PHE A 16 -17.41 62.68 -43.28
CA PHE A 16 -18.04 62.31 -44.55
C PHE A 16 -17.87 60.81 -44.78
N ALA A 17 -18.99 60.09 -44.78
CA ALA A 17 -19.07 58.73 -45.26
C ALA A 17 -19.68 58.80 -46.66
N SER A 18 -18.81 58.72 -47.67
CA SER A 18 -19.16 59.03 -49.06
C SER A 18 -19.65 60.48 -49.19
N THR A 19 -20.93 60.69 -49.52
CA THR A 19 -21.49 62.02 -49.81
C THR A 19 -22.24 62.65 -48.64
N GLU A 20 -22.38 61.93 -47.52
CA GLU A 20 -23.13 62.40 -46.36
C GLU A 20 -22.25 62.43 -45.12
N ILE A 21 -22.46 63.43 -44.26
CA ILE A 21 -21.82 63.47 -42.96
C ILE A 21 -22.52 62.45 -42.07
N ARG A 22 -21.75 61.48 -41.56
CA ARG A 22 -22.24 60.45 -40.65
C ARG A 22 -21.51 60.52 -39.33
N THR A 23 -22.18 60.09 -38.27
CA THR A 23 -21.60 60.00 -36.94
C THR A 23 -21.09 58.58 -36.73
N PHE A 24 -19.81 58.41 -36.42
CA PHE A 24 -19.20 57.09 -36.24
C PHE A 24 -19.13 56.68 -34.77
N ALA A 25 -19.07 57.67 -33.87
CA ALA A 25 -19.14 57.44 -32.44
C ALA A 25 -19.70 58.66 -31.72
N ARG A 26 -20.20 58.45 -30.52
CA ARG A 26 -20.73 59.54 -29.69
C ARG A 26 -20.36 59.34 -28.23
N ILE A 27 -19.97 60.44 -27.62
CA ILE A 27 -19.80 60.53 -26.17
C ILE A 27 -20.87 61.48 -25.65
N GLN A 28 -21.64 61.05 -24.65
CA GLN A 28 -22.75 61.85 -24.17
C GLN A 28 -22.95 61.75 -22.66
N GLY A 29 -23.18 62.91 -22.04
CA GLY A 29 -23.70 63.03 -20.70
C GLY A 29 -25.23 63.03 -20.74
N LYS A 30 -25.84 62.00 -20.17
CA LYS A 30 -27.30 61.86 -20.07
C LYS A 30 -27.73 61.81 -18.62
N LYS A 31 -28.91 62.34 -18.32
CA LYS A 31 -29.49 62.25 -16.99
C LYS A 31 -29.96 60.82 -16.72
N GLU A 32 -29.68 60.27 -15.54
CA GLU A 32 -30.03 58.88 -15.23
C GLU A 32 -31.52 58.68 -14.91
N ASN A 33 -32.24 59.76 -14.59
CA ASN A 33 -33.64 59.72 -14.24
C ASN A 33 -34.34 61.05 -14.61
N ALA A 34 -35.66 61.00 -14.72
CA ALA A 34 -36.51 62.14 -15.08
C ALA A 34 -36.90 63.01 -13.87
N THR A 35 -36.36 62.77 -12.67
CA THR A 35 -36.76 63.51 -11.46
C THR A 35 -36.20 64.94 -11.49
N ASP A 36 -37.05 65.93 -11.24
CA ASP A 36 -36.63 67.34 -11.21
C ASP A 36 -35.70 67.63 -10.01
N GLY A 37 -34.74 68.54 -10.18
CA GLY A 37 -33.70 68.84 -9.18
C GLY A 37 -32.64 67.74 -8.96
N ASN A 38 -32.87 66.50 -9.39
CA ASN A 38 -31.83 65.45 -9.43
C ASN A 38 -30.79 65.83 -10.49
N ARG A 39 -29.49 65.70 -10.21
CA ARG A 39 -28.41 66.05 -11.15
C ARG A 39 -27.56 64.86 -11.59
N ARG A 40 -27.95 63.64 -11.18
CA ARG A 40 -27.24 62.41 -11.51
C ARG A 40 -27.31 62.15 -13.02
N GLY A 41 -26.13 62.08 -13.62
CA GLY A 41 -25.97 61.77 -15.03
C GLY A 41 -24.89 60.75 -15.25
N TYR A 42 -25.03 59.98 -16.32
CA TYR A 42 -24.07 58.98 -16.77
C TYR A 42 -23.38 59.47 -18.03
N LEU A 43 -22.14 59.02 -18.24
CA LEU A 43 -21.40 59.17 -19.48
C LEU A 43 -21.55 57.88 -20.29
N ALA A 44 -21.98 58.00 -21.53
CA ALA A 44 -22.11 56.86 -22.43
C ALA A 44 -21.16 57.02 -23.62
N PHE A 45 -20.51 55.93 -23.97
CA PHE A 45 -19.75 55.76 -25.20
C PHE A 45 -20.56 54.89 -26.14
N GLU A 46 -20.99 55.51 -27.22
CA GLU A 46 -21.70 54.86 -28.29
C GLU A 46 -20.79 54.77 -29.51
N THR A 47 -20.79 53.62 -30.16
CA THR A 47 -20.17 53.46 -31.48
C THR A 47 -21.26 53.13 -32.47
N ASP A 48 -21.11 53.64 -33.68
CA ASP A 48 -22.01 53.32 -34.76
C ASP A 48 -21.82 51.85 -35.13
N ASP A 49 -22.95 51.18 -35.32
CA ASP A 49 -23.06 49.80 -35.70
C ASP A 49 -24.08 49.78 -36.84
N ASP A 50 -23.57 49.88 -38.07
CA ASP A 50 -24.35 50.01 -39.30
C ASP A 50 -25.44 51.09 -39.23
N ASP A 51 -25.00 52.33 -39.11
CA ASP A 51 -25.83 53.55 -39.03
C ASP A 51 -26.71 53.64 -37.78
N THR A 52 -26.52 52.74 -36.81
CA THR A 52 -27.18 52.81 -35.50
C THR A 52 -26.15 52.97 -34.39
N LEU A 53 -26.23 54.08 -33.66
CA LEU A 53 -25.39 54.29 -32.47
C LEU A 53 -25.88 53.42 -31.31
N ILE A 54 -25.04 52.50 -30.86
CA ILE A 54 -25.30 51.61 -29.74
C ILE A 54 -24.36 51.94 -28.59
N GLU A 55 -24.87 51.97 -27.37
CA GLU A 55 -24.08 52.16 -26.16
C GLU A 55 -23.27 50.90 -25.83
N ARG A 56 -21.95 50.99 -26.01
CA ARG A 56 -21.03 49.87 -25.79
C ARG A 56 -20.38 49.93 -24.41
N MET A 57 -20.16 51.13 -23.91
CA MET A 57 -19.63 51.36 -22.57
C MET A 57 -20.40 52.48 -21.88
N ARG A 58 -20.84 52.20 -20.66
CA ARG A 58 -21.50 53.17 -19.79
C ARG A 58 -20.67 53.43 -18.56
N ILE A 59 -20.53 54.69 -18.18
CA ILE A 59 -20.06 55.12 -16.85
C ILE A 59 -21.23 55.80 -16.14
N THR A 60 -21.84 55.10 -15.18
CA THR A 60 -22.97 55.63 -14.40
C THR A 60 -22.57 56.85 -13.55
N SER A 61 -23.53 57.62 -13.04
CA SER A 61 -23.28 58.73 -12.09
C SER A 61 -22.65 58.26 -10.78
N THR A 62 -22.83 56.97 -10.48
CA THR A 62 -22.16 56.26 -9.39
C THR A 62 -20.75 55.76 -9.76
N GLY A 63 -20.31 56.04 -11.00
CA GLY A 63 -18.99 55.75 -11.54
C GLY A 63 -18.76 54.30 -11.99
N ASN A 64 -19.80 53.48 -12.16
CA ASN A 64 -19.64 52.07 -12.57
C ASN A 64 -19.54 51.95 -14.10
N VAL A 65 -18.64 51.08 -14.56
CA VAL A 65 -18.39 50.78 -15.96
C VAL A 65 -19.17 49.54 -16.37
N GLY A 66 -20.17 49.71 -17.21
CA GLY A 66 -20.79 48.60 -17.94
C GLY A 66 -20.12 48.48 -19.29
N ILE A 67 -19.66 47.30 -19.66
CA ILE A 67 -19.24 46.99 -21.03
C ILE A 67 -20.23 45.97 -21.56
N GLY A 68 -20.95 46.34 -22.62
CA GLY A 68 -22.04 45.54 -23.19
C GLY A 68 -23.37 45.57 -22.42
N THR A 69 -23.49 46.37 -21.34
CA THR A 69 -24.74 46.51 -20.57
C THR A 69 -25.04 47.93 -20.16
N THR A 70 -26.34 48.26 -20.17
CA THR A 70 -26.88 49.50 -19.62
C THR A 70 -27.39 49.36 -18.19
N THR A 71 -27.58 48.13 -17.70
CA THR A 71 -27.96 47.80 -16.32
C THR A 71 -26.74 47.38 -15.51
N VAL A 72 -25.95 48.39 -15.14
CA VAL A 72 -24.64 48.21 -14.51
C VAL A 72 -24.80 47.93 -13.01
N SER A 73 -24.74 46.65 -12.62
CA SER A 73 -24.85 46.19 -11.23
C SER A 73 -23.52 45.96 -10.52
N ALA A 74 -22.39 46.07 -11.22
CA ALA A 74 -21.02 45.96 -10.68
C ALA A 74 -20.12 47.10 -11.17
N LYS A 75 -18.98 47.34 -10.51
CA LYS A 75 -18.03 48.42 -10.85
C LYS A 75 -17.43 48.28 -12.25
N LEU A 76 -17.07 47.06 -12.66
CA LEU A 76 -16.85 46.66 -14.05
C LEU A 76 -17.80 45.49 -14.33
N HIS A 77 -18.95 45.79 -14.91
CA HIS A 77 -19.91 44.79 -15.33
C HIS A 77 -19.67 44.54 -16.81
N SER A 78 -18.76 43.61 -17.11
CA SER A 78 -18.68 43.03 -18.44
C SER A 78 -19.84 42.05 -18.56
N LEU A 79 -20.90 42.51 -19.22
CA LEU A 79 -22.04 41.68 -19.55
C LEU A 79 -22.03 41.51 -21.06
N ALA A 80 -21.41 40.41 -21.44
CA ALA A 80 -21.50 39.90 -22.78
C ALA A 80 -22.09 38.50 -22.69
N THR A 81 -22.79 38.09 -23.74
CA THR A 81 -23.27 36.72 -23.86
C THR A 81 -22.13 35.75 -24.18
N THR A 82 -20.92 36.23 -24.53
CA THR A 82 -19.69 35.44 -24.68
C THR A 82 -18.44 36.27 -24.28
N GLU A 83 -17.44 35.58 -23.69
CA GLU A 83 -16.10 36.10 -23.33
C GLU A 83 -16.07 37.47 -22.64
N GLN A 84 -16.07 37.43 -21.31
CA GLN A 84 -16.12 38.67 -20.53
C GLN A 84 -14.76 39.36 -20.44
N LEU A 85 -13.67 38.58 -20.42
CA LEU A 85 -12.30 39.08 -20.41
C LEU A 85 -11.38 38.12 -21.18
N ARG A 86 -10.77 38.61 -22.26
CA ARG A 86 -9.67 37.96 -22.97
C ARG A 86 -8.38 38.72 -22.73
N LEU A 87 -7.32 37.99 -22.42
CA LEU A 87 -5.98 38.50 -22.21
C LEU A 87 -5.04 37.74 -23.14
N GLY A 88 -4.61 38.39 -24.22
CA GLY A 88 -3.79 37.77 -25.26
C GLY A 88 -2.48 38.49 -25.53
N TYR A 89 -1.49 37.71 -25.95
CA TYR A 89 -0.24 38.18 -26.56
C TYR A 89 -0.46 38.50 -28.05
N ASP A 90 -1.26 37.66 -28.73
CA ASP A 90 -1.76 37.88 -30.08
C ASP A 90 -3.16 37.26 -30.22
N ALA A 91 -3.70 37.27 -31.44
CA ALA A 91 -5.01 36.68 -31.73
C ALA A 91 -5.09 35.17 -31.48
N SER A 92 -3.96 34.50 -31.28
CA SER A 92 -3.83 33.04 -31.15
C SER A 92 -3.35 32.58 -29.78
N ASN A 93 -2.74 33.44 -28.95
CA ASN A 93 -2.14 33.09 -27.67
C ASN A 93 -2.75 33.92 -26.55
N TYR A 94 -3.81 33.41 -25.94
CA TYR A 94 -4.57 34.17 -24.93
C TYR A 94 -5.27 33.29 -23.91
N ASN A 95 -5.43 33.85 -22.71
CA ASN A 95 -6.24 33.30 -21.62
C ASN A 95 -7.58 34.04 -21.59
N THR A 96 -8.67 33.30 -21.43
CA THR A 96 -10.00 33.88 -21.25
C THR A 96 -10.53 33.56 -19.87
N ILE A 97 -11.21 34.54 -19.28
CA ILE A 97 -11.91 34.38 -18.01
C ILE A 97 -13.37 34.74 -18.27
N ALA A 98 -14.26 33.78 -18.05
CA ALA A 98 -15.70 33.95 -18.12
C ALA A 98 -16.34 33.29 -16.90
N ALA A 99 -17.23 34.01 -16.23
CA ALA A 99 -18.10 33.51 -15.18
C ALA A 99 -19.52 33.35 -15.78
N THR A 100 -19.97 32.12 -16.00
CA THR A 100 -21.31 31.81 -16.51
C THR A 100 -22.19 31.24 -15.39
N GLY A 101 -23.44 31.71 -15.28
CA GLY A 101 -24.41 31.24 -14.27
C GLY A 101 -24.44 32.02 -12.94
N THR A 102 -25.06 31.45 -11.90
CA THR A 102 -25.63 32.18 -10.74
C THR A 102 -24.91 32.07 -9.36
N ASN A 103 -23.81 31.29 -9.23
CA ASN A 103 -22.86 31.22 -8.08
C ASN A 103 -21.44 30.99 -8.67
N PRO A 104 -20.56 32.00 -8.81
CA PRO A 104 -19.49 31.93 -9.80
C PRO A 104 -18.25 31.18 -9.27
N ASN A 105 -18.28 29.85 -9.38
CA ASN A 105 -17.08 29.10 -9.70
C ASN A 105 -16.55 29.59 -11.07
N ILE A 106 -15.25 29.41 -11.38
CA ILE A 106 -14.90 29.07 -12.77
C ILE A 106 -15.37 27.63 -12.95
N SER A 107 -16.69 27.48 -13.06
CA SER A 107 -17.32 26.21 -13.30
C SER A 107 -17.05 25.90 -14.76
N ILE A 108 -15.92 25.23 -15.04
CA ILE A 108 -15.83 24.43 -16.25
C ILE A 108 -16.66 23.19 -15.93
N ASN A 109 -17.98 23.36 -15.96
CA ASN A 109 -18.95 22.30 -15.72
C ASN A 109 -19.34 21.77 -17.11
N PRO A 110 -18.58 20.82 -17.68
CA PRO A 110 -18.98 20.23 -18.94
C PRO A 110 -20.38 19.61 -18.76
N GLY A 111 -21.37 20.01 -19.56
CA GLY A 111 -22.65 19.31 -19.55
C GLY A 111 -22.49 17.90 -20.13
N GLY A 112 -22.80 16.84 -19.36
CA GLY A 112 -22.67 15.44 -19.79
C GLY A 112 -21.35 14.78 -19.37
N THR A 113 -20.87 13.76 -20.10
CA THR A 113 -19.57 13.08 -19.86
C THR A 113 -18.36 13.92 -20.31
N GLY A 114 -18.41 15.25 -20.19
CA GLY A 114 -17.32 16.09 -20.69
C GLY A 114 -16.18 16.21 -19.69
N SER A 115 -15.00 16.51 -20.23
CA SER A 115 -13.73 16.57 -19.51
C SER A 115 -13.10 17.95 -19.66
N ILE A 116 -12.29 18.36 -18.68
CA ILE A 116 -11.40 19.52 -18.82
C ILE A 116 -10.16 19.03 -19.57
N PHE A 117 -10.02 19.42 -20.84
CA PHE A 117 -8.85 19.06 -21.66
C PHE A 117 -7.72 20.07 -21.44
N THR A 118 -6.59 19.58 -20.93
CA THR A 118 -5.30 20.30 -20.92
C THR A 118 -4.44 19.68 -22.01
N THR A 119 -4.22 20.38 -23.13
CA THR A 119 -3.47 19.87 -24.29
C THR A 119 -2.07 20.49 -24.33
N LYS A 120 -1.14 19.82 -23.66
CA LYS A 120 0.31 20.07 -23.69
C LYS A 120 1.01 18.71 -23.64
N ALA A 121 2.32 18.68 -23.90
CA ALA A 121 3.13 17.46 -23.72
C ALA A 121 3.01 16.98 -22.26
N ASP A 122 3.20 17.91 -21.31
CA ASP A 122 3.05 17.65 -19.86
C ASP A 122 1.82 18.35 -19.26
N PRO A 123 0.60 17.85 -19.48
CA PRO A 123 -0.58 18.45 -18.89
C PRO A 123 -0.60 18.23 -17.38
N SER A 124 -0.83 19.31 -16.65
CA SER A 124 -0.92 19.28 -15.19
C SER A 124 -1.97 20.24 -14.67
N ILE A 125 -2.49 19.90 -13.50
CA ILE A 125 -3.25 20.79 -12.63
C ILE A 125 -2.38 20.99 -11.39
N VAL A 126 -1.95 22.23 -11.17
CA VAL A 126 -1.22 22.63 -9.98
C VAL A 126 -2.21 23.25 -9.01
N PHE A 127 -2.34 22.66 -7.83
CA PHE A 127 -3.03 23.23 -6.69
C PHE A 127 -2.03 24.10 -5.94
N ASP A 128 -1.75 25.27 -6.53
CA ASP A 128 -0.90 26.30 -5.95
C ASP A 128 -1.68 27.00 -4.84
N VAL A 129 -1.35 26.65 -3.59
CA VAL A 129 -1.92 27.30 -2.43
C VAL A 129 -1.00 28.47 -2.08
N THR A 130 -1.47 29.68 -2.35
CA THR A 130 -0.71 30.94 -2.18
C THR A 130 -0.13 31.24 -0.78
N THR A 131 -0.34 30.37 0.23
CA THR A 131 0.22 30.48 1.58
C THR A 131 1.55 29.73 1.68
N ALA A 132 2.66 30.47 1.74
CA ALA A 132 4.06 30.02 1.66
C ALA A 132 4.55 28.95 2.68
N THR A 133 3.69 28.43 3.55
CA THR A 133 4.00 27.33 4.49
C THR A 133 3.38 26.01 4.09
N ASP A 134 2.48 26.02 3.12
CA ASP A 134 1.70 24.84 2.75
C ASP A 134 2.38 24.11 1.59
N THR A 135 2.26 22.79 1.60
CA THR A 135 2.74 21.94 0.52
C THR A 135 1.78 22.06 -0.66
N ASP A 136 2.25 22.65 -1.75
CA ASP A 136 1.54 22.61 -3.03
C ASP A 136 1.45 21.16 -3.52
N PHE A 137 0.37 20.86 -4.23
CA PHE A 137 0.19 19.55 -4.84
C PHE A 137 -0.11 19.70 -6.32
N TRP A 138 0.27 18.70 -7.09
CA TRP A 138 -0.07 18.64 -8.49
C TRP A 138 -0.56 17.24 -8.86
N LEU A 139 -1.42 17.19 -9.89
CA LEU A 139 -1.70 15.98 -10.64
C LEU A 139 -1.38 16.25 -12.11
N GLY A 140 -0.82 15.27 -12.81
CA GLY A 140 -0.51 15.44 -14.21
C GLY A 140 -0.06 14.18 -14.90
N VAL A 141 0.04 14.27 -16.21
CA VAL A 141 0.79 13.31 -17.02
C VAL A 141 2.20 13.88 -17.21
N GLN A 142 3.20 13.02 -17.10
CA GLN A 142 4.58 13.33 -17.44
C GLN A 142 4.92 12.56 -18.70
N ASP A 143 5.18 13.32 -19.76
CA ASP A 143 5.69 12.89 -21.06
C ASP A 143 7.20 13.13 -21.03
N ASP A 144 8.00 12.12 -21.37
CA ASP A 144 9.45 12.28 -21.40
C ASP A 144 9.94 12.94 -22.69
N ALA A 145 9.00 13.41 -23.52
CA ALA A 145 9.15 13.96 -24.86
C ALA A 145 9.75 12.96 -25.88
N GLY A 146 9.75 11.68 -25.52
CA GLY A 146 9.96 10.56 -26.41
C GLY A 146 8.81 10.40 -27.40
N SER A 147 8.93 9.42 -28.30
CA SER A 147 7.84 9.03 -29.21
C SER A 147 7.31 7.64 -28.88
N ASP A 148 7.60 7.21 -27.66
CA ASP A 148 7.14 6.03 -26.95
C ASP A 148 5.90 6.38 -26.10
N ASP A 149 5.23 5.33 -25.65
CA ASP A 149 4.03 5.39 -24.84
C ASP A 149 4.35 5.02 -23.39
N ASP A 150 5.46 5.49 -22.84
CA ASP A 150 5.88 5.25 -21.45
C ASP A 150 5.51 6.40 -20.49
N ASP A 151 4.68 7.33 -20.97
CA ASP A 151 4.04 8.40 -20.20
C ASP A 151 3.49 7.91 -18.86
N THR A 152 3.64 8.74 -17.82
CA THR A 152 3.16 8.37 -16.49
C THR A 152 2.10 9.34 -15.98
N PHE A 153 1.04 8.81 -15.38
CA PHE A 153 0.14 9.61 -14.56
C PHE A 153 0.72 9.72 -13.15
N GLN A 154 0.86 10.94 -12.64
CA GLN A 154 1.54 11.19 -11.38
C GLN A 154 0.77 12.15 -10.48
N ILE A 155 0.95 11.94 -9.17
CA ILE A 155 0.59 12.86 -8.11
C ILE A 155 1.85 13.12 -7.30
N GLY A 156 2.20 14.39 -7.10
CA GLY A 156 3.37 14.79 -6.32
C GLY A 156 3.13 16.12 -5.60
N ASP A 157 4.17 16.59 -4.93
CA ASP A 157 4.17 17.88 -4.26
C ASP A 157 5.05 18.93 -4.97
N GLY A 158 4.88 20.18 -4.53
CA GLY A 158 5.54 21.34 -5.11
C GLY A 158 4.77 21.96 -6.28
N SER A 159 5.36 22.99 -6.87
CA SER A 159 4.75 23.76 -7.97
C SER A 159 5.25 23.34 -9.36
N THR A 160 6.14 22.34 -9.42
CA THR A 160 6.75 21.86 -10.68
C THR A 160 6.38 20.39 -10.89
N PRO A 161 5.36 20.10 -11.72
CA PRO A 161 4.99 18.74 -12.11
C PRO A 161 6.20 17.92 -12.57
N GLY A 162 6.20 16.62 -12.24
CA GLY A 162 7.30 15.71 -12.51
C GLY A 162 8.44 15.74 -11.49
N THR A 163 8.45 16.71 -10.58
CA THR A 163 9.38 16.72 -9.46
C THR A 163 8.72 16.10 -8.22
N ASN A 164 9.44 15.21 -7.54
CA ASN A 164 9.01 14.53 -6.30
C ASN A 164 7.62 13.82 -6.35
N PRO A 165 7.40 12.89 -7.30
CA PRO A 165 6.14 12.14 -7.37
C PRO A 165 5.97 11.18 -6.18
N PHE A 166 4.79 11.21 -5.57
CA PHE A 166 4.39 10.30 -4.48
C PHE A 166 3.70 9.06 -5.01
N LEU A 167 2.84 9.22 -6.02
CA LEU A 167 2.14 8.15 -6.69
C LEU A 167 2.38 8.25 -8.18
N THR A 168 2.70 7.12 -8.79
CA THR A 168 2.91 7.00 -10.22
C THR A 168 2.07 5.84 -10.75
N ILE A 169 1.39 6.03 -11.88
CA ILE A 169 0.77 4.96 -12.66
C ILE A 169 1.42 5.00 -14.04
N ASN A 170 2.10 3.93 -14.42
CA ASN A 170 2.69 3.82 -15.74
C ASN A 170 1.67 3.31 -16.77
N THR A 171 2.03 3.33 -18.06
CA THR A 171 1.16 2.89 -19.15
C THR A 171 0.82 1.39 -19.13
N SER A 172 1.57 0.58 -18.39
CA SER A 172 1.23 -0.82 -18.10
C SER A 172 0.19 -0.98 -16.97
N GLY A 173 -0.30 0.12 -16.39
CA GLY A 173 -1.26 0.12 -15.29
C GLY A 173 -0.66 -0.21 -13.92
N SER A 174 0.66 -0.26 -13.80
CA SER A 174 1.34 -0.53 -12.53
C SER A 174 1.38 0.72 -11.67
N VAL A 175 1.06 0.57 -10.38
CA VAL A 175 1.01 1.63 -9.39
C VAL A 175 2.31 1.64 -8.58
N GLY A 176 3.10 2.70 -8.72
CA GLY A 176 4.22 3.03 -7.86
C GLY A 176 3.78 3.95 -6.73
N ILE A 177 4.22 3.67 -5.50
CA ILE A 177 4.18 4.60 -4.37
C ILE A 177 5.62 4.89 -3.97
N GLY A 178 6.06 6.14 -4.07
CA GLY A 178 7.43 6.57 -3.82
C GLY A 178 8.44 6.17 -4.91
N THR A 179 7.96 5.78 -6.11
CA THR A 179 8.80 5.42 -7.25
C THR A 179 8.12 5.79 -8.57
N THR A 180 8.89 6.26 -9.54
CA THR A 180 8.43 6.54 -10.91
C THR A 180 8.47 5.32 -11.82
N GLY A 181 9.25 4.29 -11.47
CA GLY A 181 9.41 3.06 -12.25
C GLY A 181 8.90 1.84 -11.46
N PRO A 182 7.57 1.64 -11.35
CA PRO A 182 7.05 0.44 -10.70
C PRO A 182 7.46 -0.81 -11.50
N GLY A 183 8.18 -1.74 -10.86
CA GLY A 183 8.61 -3.01 -11.47
C GLY A 183 7.58 -4.14 -11.35
N SER A 184 6.45 -3.87 -10.70
CA SER A 184 5.34 -4.77 -10.45
C SER A 184 4.04 -3.98 -10.40
N LEU A 185 2.89 -4.66 -10.54
CA LEU A 185 1.58 -4.02 -10.60
C LEU A 185 1.29 -3.08 -9.40
N LEU A 186 1.81 -3.42 -8.23
CA LEU A 186 1.95 -2.49 -7.11
C LEU A 186 3.41 -2.54 -6.67
N HIS A 187 4.10 -1.41 -6.66
CA HIS A 187 5.47 -1.25 -6.16
C HIS A 187 5.49 -0.10 -5.15
N VAL A 188 5.65 -0.43 -3.87
CA VAL A 188 5.88 0.57 -2.82
C VAL A 188 7.38 0.64 -2.57
N ALA A 189 8.00 1.78 -2.88
CA ALA A 189 9.41 2.03 -2.69
C ALA A 189 9.66 2.99 -1.50
N GLY A 190 10.85 2.92 -0.91
CA GLY A 190 11.24 3.71 0.25
C GLY A 190 11.17 2.93 1.57
N THR A 191 11.39 3.62 2.70
CA THR A 191 11.51 3.03 4.04
C THR A 191 10.16 2.84 4.77
N GLY A 192 9.06 2.72 4.02
CA GLY A 192 7.70 2.72 4.55
C GLY A 192 7.24 1.38 5.15
N VAL A 193 6.40 1.45 6.18
CA VAL A 193 5.66 0.30 6.73
C VAL A 193 4.36 0.11 5.93
N LEU A 194 4.16 -1.06 5.31
CA LEU A 194 2.86 -1.43 4.77
C LEU A 194 1.91 -1.81 5.92
N THR A 195 1.01 -0.91 6.28
CA THR A 195 0.00 -1.14 7.31
C THR A 195 -1.28 -1.68 6.69
N LEU A 196 -1.71 -2.88 7.09
CA LEU A 196 -2.95 -3.51 6.66
C LEU A 196 -3.96 -3.53 7.81
N GLY A 197 -4.89 -2.57 7.82
CA GLY A 197 -5.93 -2.44 8.86
C GLY A 197 -6.18 -0.99 9.28
N ASN A 198 -7.24 -0.75 10.05
CA ASN A 198 -7.56 0.56 10.63
C ASN A 198 -8.21 0.40 12.02
N THR A 199 -8.31 1.48 12.78
CA THR A 199 -9.04 1.50 14.06
C THR A 199 -10.46 0.96 13.89
N GLY A 200 -10.80 -0.08 14.65
CA GLY A 200 -12.12 -0.73 14.59
C GLY A 200 -12.21 -1.97 13.70
N VAL A 201 -11.11 -2.36 13.03
CA VAL A 201 -11.03 -3.64 12.30
C VAL A 201 -10.26 -4.66 13.14
N THR A 202 -10.80 -5.87 13.28
CA THR A 202 -10.21 -6.92 14.13
C THR A 202 -8.94 -7.53 13.53
N ASN A 203 -8.86 -7.69 12.20
CA ASN A 203 -7.79 -8.42 11.51
C ASN A 203 -7.40 -7.77 10.18
N GLY A 204 -6.11 -7.81 9.82
CA GLY A 204 -5.61 -7.58 8.45
C GLY A 204 -5.34 -8.91 7.76
N TYR A 205 -5.74 -9.05 6.49
CA TYR A 205 -5.57 -10.28 5.71
C TYR A 205 -4.74 -10.03 4.46
N ILE A 206 -3.84 -10.97 4.14
CA ILE A 206 -3.25 -11.12 2.81
C ILE A 206 -3.75 -12.47 2.29
N ASN A 207 -4.63 -12.44 1.30
CA ASN A 207 -5.18 -13.65 0.67
C ASN A 207 -4.56 -13.82 -0.72
N THR A 208 -4.12 -15.04 -1.01
CA THR A 208 -3.62 -15.47 -2.32
C THR A 208 -4.34 -16.76 -2.72
N THR A 209 -4.58 -16.95 -4.02
CA THR A 209 -5.12 -18.21 -4.56
C THR A 209 -4.09 -19.32 -4.63
N ASP A 210 -2.81 -18.94 -4.65
CA ASP A 210 -1.66 -19.84 -4.75
C ASP A 210 -0.66 -19.54 -3.62
N SER A 211 0.64 -19.58 -3.89
CA SER A 211 1.69 -19.40 -2.86
C SER A 211 1.90 -17.93 -2.46
N LEU A 212 2.10 -17.69 -1.15
CA LEU A 212 2.61 -16.43 -0.62
C LEU A 212 4.10 -16.57 -0.33
N TYR A 213 4.92 -15.72 -0.93
CA TYR A 213 6.36 -15.67 -0.69
C TYR A 213 6.74 -14.47 0.18
N PHE A 214 7.67 -14.69 1.11
CA PHE A 214 8.37 -13.64 1.83
C PHE A 214 9.85 -13.76 1.47
N ASN A 215 10.38 -12.76 0.77
CA ASN A 215 11.77 -12.74 0.33
C ASN A 215 12.59 -11.87 1.28
N LEU A 216 13.70 -12.43 1.77
CA LEU A 216 14.71 -11.73 2.53
C LEU A 216 15.89 -11.43 1.61
N ASP A 217 16.43 -10.21 1.68
CA ASP A 217 17.61 -9.73 0.93
C ASP A 217 17.67 -10.22 -0.52
N SER A 218 16.65 -9.87 -1.30
CA SER A 218 16.55 -10.25 -2.71
C SER A 218 17.67 -9.67 -3.57
N ASN A 219 18.35 -8.63 -3.09
CA ASN A 219 19.52 -8.01 -3.71
C ASN A 219 20.86 -8.55 -3.17
N ASN A 220 20.83 -9.49 -2.21
CA ASN A 220 21.98 -10.16 -1.62
C ASN A 220 23.10 -9.17 -1.18
N ASN A 221 22.72 -8.08 -0.52
CA ASN A 221 23.63 -7.01 -0.13
C ASN A 221 23.94 -6.98 1.37
N SER A 222 23.38 -7.89 2.16
CA SER A 222 23.59 -7.93 3.60
C SER A 222 23.53 -9.38 4.13
N THR A 223 23.66 -9.55 5.44
CA THR A 223 23.72 -10.87 6.12
C THR A 223 22.92 -10.86 7.43
N ALA A 224 22.07 -9.84 7.63
CA ALA A 224 21.46 -9.52 8.91
C ALA A 224 19.92 -9.41 8.84
N GLU A 225 19.31 -9.64 7.69
CA GLU A 225 17.88 -9.49 7.52
C GLU A 225 17.16 -10.74 8.01
N ARG A 226 15.86 -10.58 8.19
CA ARG A 226 15.06 -11.51 8.97
C ARG A 226 13.58 -11.34 8.67
N PHE A 227 12.87 -12.46 8.71
CA PHE A 227 11.42 -12.45 8.83
C PHE A 227 11.07 -12.50 10.32
N VAL A 228 10.19 -11.62 10.79
CA VAL A 228 9.86 -11.50 12.22
C VAL A 228 8.35 -11.43 12.42
N VAL A 229 7.86 -12.20 13.40
CA VAL A 229 6.53 -12.05 13.99
C VAL A 229 6.69 -11.53 15.41
N ALA A 230 6.07 -10.40 15.72
CA ALA A 230 6.25 -9.69 16.99
C ALA A 230 4.93 -9.07 17.48
N THR A 231 4.92 -8.65 18.75
CA THR A 231 3.82 -7.90 19.38
C THR A 231 4.26 -6.47 19.70
N ASN A 232 3.34 -5.50 19.66
CA ASN A 232 3.57 -4.10 20.02
C ASN A 232 4.72 -3.41 19.25
N ARG A 233 4.93 -3.81 18.00
CA ARG A 233 5.96 -3.24 17.11
C ARG A 233 5.34 -2.17 16.23
N THR A 234 5.96 -1.00 16.13
CA THR A 234 5.44 0.16 15.37
C THR A 234 6.25 0.47 14.11
N ALA A 235 7.49 -0.05 14.01
CA ALA A 235 8.38 0.16 12.86
C ALA A 235 9.45 -0.96 12.80
N ASP A 236 10.67 -0.62 12.36
CA ASP A 236 11.87 -1.47 12.33
C ASP A 236 12.47 -1.79 13.72
N SER A 237 11.90 -1.22 14.78
CA SER A 237 12.32 -1.42 16.16
C SER A 237 11.12 -1.45 17.13
N GLY A 238 11.37 -1.90 18.36
CA GLY A 238 10.35 -2.05 19.41
C GLY A 238 9.58 -3.38 19.38
N GLY A 239 8.70 -3.54 20.36
CA GLY A 239 7.89 -4.74 20.56
C GLY A 239 8.65 -5.95 21.14
N THR A 240 7.97 -7.09 21.22
CA THR A 240 8.56 -8.39 21.63
C THR A 240 8.52 -9.35 20.45
N GLU A 241 9.69 -9.83 20.00
CA GLU A 241 9.81 -10.87 18.96
C GLU A 241 9.32 -12.23 19.50
N LEU A 242 8.44 -12.89 18.76
CA LEU A 242 7.87 -14.20 19.12
C LEU A 242 8.46 -15.32 18.25
N PHE A 243 8.62 -15.05 16.96
CA PHE A 243 9.16 -15.96 15.97
C PHE A 243 10.02 -15.18 14.99
N ARG A 244 11.14 -15.75 14.56
CA ARG A 244 11.98 -15.19 13.51
C ARG A 244 12.62 -16.26 12.65
N ILE A 245 12.97 -15.87 11.42
CA ILE A 245 13.87 -16.61 10.52
C ILE A 245 14.98 -15.63 10.12
N ASP A 246 16.22 -15.99 10.41
CA ASP A 246 17.41 -15.26 9.97
C ASP A 246 17.78 -15.64 8.54
N GLU A 247 18.47 -14.77 7.82
CA GLU A 247 18.96 -15.04 6.46
C GLU A 247 19.83 -16.28 6.32
N ASN A 248 20.55 -16.65 7.38
CA ASN A 248 21.34 -17.88 7.42
C ASN A 248 20.49 -19.16 7.58
N GLY A 249 19.16 -19.03 7.66
CA GLY A 249 18.20 -20.11 7.80
C GLY A 249 17.87 -20.50 9.24
N ASN A 250 18.45 -19.85 10.25
CA ASN A 250 18.13 -20.14 11.64
C ASN A 250 16.75 -19.61 12.03
N VAL A 251 15.97 -20.46 12.69
CA VAL A 251 14.62 -20.17 13.19
C VAL A 251 14.66 -20.02 14.70
N GLY A 252 14.26 -18.85 15.19
CA GLY A 252 14.14 -18.57 16.62
C GLY A 252 12.68 -18.51 17.06
N ILE A 253 12.34 -19.17 18.16
CA ILE A 253 11.05 -19.03 18.84
C ILE A 253 11.33 -18.48 20.25
N GLY A 254 10.91 -17.24 20.50
CA GLY A 254 11.16 -16.52 21.75
C GLY A 254 12.58 -15.98 21.94
N THR A 255 13.44 -16.05 20.92
CA THR A 255 14.82 -15.49 20.93
C THR A 255 15.04 -14.56 19.75
N THR A 256 15.92 -13.56 19.93
CA THR A 256 16.35 -12.62 18.90
C THR A 256 17.71 -12.97 18.29
N ALA A 257 18.33 -14.09 18.69
CA ALA A 257 19.65 -14.49 18.21
C ALA A 257 19.79 -16.02 18.23
N PRO A 258 19.04 -16.75 17.37
CA PRO A 258 19.12 -18.20 17.32
C PRO A 258 20.52 -18.67 16.91
N GLY A 259 21.15 -19.48 17.75
CA GLY A 259 22.49 -20.05 17.52
C GLY A 259 22.50 -21.40 16.80
N LYS A 260 21.32 -21.91 16.44
CA LYS A 260 21.09 -23.18 15.73
C LYS A 260 19.90 -23.02 14.78
N LEU A 261 19.74 -23.96 13.85
CA LEU A 261 18.67 -23.94 12.84
C LEU A 261 17.27 -23.81 13.45
N VAL A 262 17.02 -24.40 14.61
CA VAL A 262 15.80 -24.17 15.39
C VAL A 262 16.19 -24.01 16.85
N GLU A 263 15.84 -22.87 17.46
CA GLU A 263 16.06 -22.60 18.88
C GLU A 263 14.77 -22.14 19.56
N LEU A 264 14.38 -22.84 20.62
CA LEU A 264 13.28 -22.45 21.50
C LEU A 264 13.90 -21.82 22.76
N TYR A 265 13.53 -20.58 23.04
CA TYR A 265 14.03 -19.84 24.21
C TYR A 265 12.88 -19.29 25.05
N GLY A 266 13.03 -19.34 26.37
CA GLY A 266 12.04 -18.88 27.33
C GLY A 266 12.30 -19.44 28.73
N ALA A 267 11.42 -19.17 29.68
CA ALA A 267 11.57 -19.67 31.06
C ALA A 267 11.49 -21.21 31.17
N SER A 268 10.71 -21.84 30.29
CA SER A 268 10.51 -23.30 30.25
C SER A 268 10.24 -23.77 28.80
N PRO A 269 11.23 -23.71 27.90
CA PRO A 269 11.03 -24.05 26.50
C PRO A 269 10.86 -25.57 26.34
N VAL A 270 9.78 -26.00 25.70
CA VAL A 270 9.50 -27.41 25.41
C VAL A 270 9.03 -27.55 23.96
N MET A 271 9.63 -28.47 23.21
CA MET A 271 9.11 -28.90 21.91
C MET A 271 8.10 -30.03 22.13
N LYS A 272 6.83 -29.81 21.77
CA LYS A 272 5.75 -30.77 21.98
C LYS A 272 5.39 -31.48 20.68
N PHE A 273 5.57 -32.81 20.65
CA PHE A 273 5.04 -33.67 19.61
C PHE A 273 3.70 -34.27 20.08
N ARG A 274 2.69 -34.30 19.22
CA ARG A 274 1.38 -34.95 19.49
C ARG A 274 0.96 -35.75 18.28
N ASN A 275 0.45 -36.96 18.51
CA ASN A 275 -0.24 -37.71 17.47
C ASN A 275 -1.71 -37.29 17.42
N SER A 276 -2.33 -37.34 16.24
CA SER A 276 -3.75 -37.04 16.03
C SER A 276 -4.67 -38.17 16.48
N THR A 277 -4.13 -39.37 16.73
CA THR A 277 -4.84 -40.52 17.30
C THR A 277 -4.33 -40.83 18.71
N ASN A 278 -5.23 -41.26 19.59
CA ASN A 278 -4.90 -41.55 20.99
C ASN A 278 -4.20 -42.90 21.16
N ASP A 279 -4.55 -43.93 20.38
CA ASP A 279 -4.19 -45.31 20.76
C ASP A 279 -3.41 -46.05 19.65
N THR A 280 -2.95 -45.31 18.63
CA THR A 280 -2.17 -45.84 17.50
C THR A 280 -1.06 -44.87 17.13
N GLY A 281 -0.10 -45.30 16.32
CA GLY A 281 0.92 -44.43 15.73
C GLY A 281 2.19 -44.21 16.57
N THR A 282 3.13 -43.46 15.99
CA THR A 282 4.46 -43.19 16.52
C THR A 282 4.78 -41.71 16.33
N MET A 283 5.42 -41.07 17.30
CA MET A 283 5.90 -39.69 17.24
C MET A 283 7.35 -39.63 17.73
N GLY A 284 8.17 -38.71 17.24
CA GLY A 284 9.54 -38.58 17.75
C GLY A 284 10.47 -37.79 16.84
N ILE A 285 11.76 -38.04 17.01
CA ILE A 285 12.84 -37.39 16.28
C ILE A 285 13.54 -38.44 15.43
N ASN A 286 13.56 -38.22 14.12
CA ASN A 286 14.29 -39.04 13.16
C ASN A 286 15.65 -38.42 12.84
N PHE A 287 16.61 -39.28 12.52
CA PHE A 287 17.96 -38.92 12.10
C PHE A 287 18.29 -39.62 10.78
N ALA A 288 18.67 -38.83 9.79
CA ALA A 288 19.05 -39.26 8.45
C ALA A 288 20.27 -38.46 7.98
N HIS A 289 20.96 -38.96 6.96
CA HIS A 289 22.06 -38.24 6.32
C HIS A 289 21.74 -38.00 4.84
N GLY A 290 21.83 -36.73 4.41
CA GLY A 290 21.52 -36.31 3.04
C GLY A 290 20.08 -36.61 2.64
N SER A 291 19.86 -36.96 1.36
CA SER A 291 18.56 -37.39 0.83
C SER A 291 18.30 -38.89 1.03
N GLY A 292 19.01 -39.55 1.95
CA GLY A 292 18.93 -40.98 2.21
C GLY A 292 17.82 -41.37 3.19
N PRO A 293 17.70 -42.67 3.52
CA PRO A 293 16.68 -43.18 4.44
C PRO A 293 16.88 -42.66 5.86
N GLU A 294 15.82 -42.59 6.67
CA GLU A 294 15.96 -42.43 8.11
C GLU A 294 16.58 -43.69 8.72
N LYS A 295 17.78 -43.57 9.30
CA LYS A 295 18.54 -44.70 9.84
C LYS A 295 18.52 -44.79 11.36
N ALA A 296 18.20 -43.71 12.06
CA ALA A 296 18.08 -43.73 13.50
C ALA A 296 16.92 -42.85 13.97
N ALA A 297 16.39 -43.14 15.15
CA ALA A 297 15.32 -42.34 15.74
C ALA A 297 15.19 -42.53 17.25
N VAL A 298 14.56 -41.54 17.90
CA VAL A 298 14.02 -41.64 19.27
C VAL A 298 12.52 -41.42 19.18
N LEU A 299 11.73 -42.42 19.58
CA LEU A 299 10.32 -42.52 19.21
C LEU A 299 9.46 -42.89 20.40
N SER A 300 8.32 -42.24 20.54
CA SER A 300 7.21 -42.65 21.38
C SER A 300 6.16 -43.35 20.52
N LYS A 301 5.83 -44.61 20.81
CA LYS A 301 4.85 -45.41 20.06
C LYS A 301 3.73 -45.87 20.99
N ALA A 302 2.48 -45.78 20.53
CA ALA A 302 1.33 -46.26 21.29
C ALA A 302 1.50 -47.75 21.66
N ASP A 303 1.23 -48.09 22.91
CA ASP A 303 1.31 -49.47 23.42
C ASP A 303 0.04 -50.29 23.14
N GLY A 304 -0.95 -49.68 22.48
CA GLY A 304 -2.25 -50.25 22.18
C GLY A 304 -3.27 -50.08 23.31
N GLN A 305 -2.91 -49.42 24.41
CA GLN A 305 -3.83 -49.04 25.48
C GLN A 305 -4.48 -47.69 25.20
N ALA A 306 -5.62 -47.48 25.86
CA ALA A 306 -6.37 -46.23 25.75
C ALA A 306 -5.59 -45.03 26.33
N TYR A 307 -5.95 -43.83 25.86
CA TYR A 307 -5.54 -42.53 26.42
C TYR A 307 -4.10 -42.08 26.10
N GLY A 308 -3.51 -42.50 24.98
CA GLY A 308 -2.19 -41.97 24.60
C GLY A 308 -1.03 -42.54 25.39
N VAL A 309 -1.22 -43.72 26.00
CA VAL A 309 -0.15 -44.42 26.70
C VAL A 309 0.86 -44.92 25.65
N THR A 310 2.14 -44.72 25.93
CA THR A 310 3.20 -44.94 24.95
C THR A 310 4.41 -45.62 25.56
N ASP A 311 5.05 -46.43 24.73
CA ASP A 311 6.40 -46.95 24.91
C ASP A 311 7.40 -45.96 24.26
N LEU A 312 8.59 -45.81 24.82
CA LEU A 312 9.72 -45.08 24.22
C LEU A 312 10.69 -46.07 23.56
N TYR A 313 11.16 -45.78 22.36
CA TYR A 313 12.08 -46.61 21.57
C TYR A 313 13.27 -45.79 21.08
N PHE A 314 14.44 -46.44 21.06
CA PHE A 314 15.68 -45.95 20.47
C PHE A 314 16.09 -46.95 19.38
N VAL A 315 16.19 -46.47 18.15
CA VAL A 315 16.28 -47.31 16.95
C VAL A 315 17.51 -46.93 16.14
N THR A 316 18.24 -47.94 15.64
CA THR A 316 19.33 -47.74 14.68
C THR A 316 19.37 -48.88 13.67
N ASN A 317 19.14 -48.57 12.40
CA ASN A 317 19.27 -49.49 11.27
C ASN A 317 20.72 -49.50 10.78
N ALA A 318 21.39 -50.65 10.91
CA ALA A 318 22.77 -50.84 10.48
C ALA A 318 22.89 -51.36 9.04
N ASN A 319 21.75 -51.57 8.37
CA ASN A 319 21.72 -52.15 7.04
C ASN A 319 22.12 -51.09 6.00
N ALA A 320 23.10 -51.44 5.17
CA ALA A 320 23.57 -50.62 4.05
C ALA A 320 22.61 -50.68 2.84
N THR A 321 21.33 -50.44 3.09
CA THR A 321 20.23 -50.50 2.12
C THR A 321 19.52 -49.16 2.03
N ASN A 322 18.81 -48.90 0.92
CA ASN A 322 17.98 -47.70 0.75
C ASN A 322 16.61 -47.82 1.45
N THR A 323 16.60 -48.39 2.65
CA THR A 323 15.38 -48.61 3.45
C THR A 323 15.48 -47.86 4.77
N ASN A 324 14.35 -47.31 5.21
CA ASN A 324 14.23 -46.71 6.54
C ASN A 324 14.41 -47.78 7.63
N TYR A 325 14.61 -47.33 8.87
CA TYR A 325 14.55 -48.22 10.03
C TYR A 325 13.17 -48.88 10.16
N ASP A 326 13.15 -50.07 10.72
CA ASP A 326 11.94 -50.76 11.15
C ASP A 326 11.97 -50.93 12.67
N ILE A 327 11.01 -50.32 13.36
CA ILE A 327 10.96 -50.35 14.83
C ILE A 327 10.87 -51.77 15.40
N SER A 328 10.34 -52.74 14.65
CA SER A 328 10.23 -54.12 15.11
C SER A 328 11.56 -54.87 15.07
N THR A 329 12.45 -54.53 14.13
CA THR A 329 13.70 -55.27 13.88
C THR A 329 14.97 -54.46 14.21
N ASP A 330 14.90 -53.13 14.16
CA ASP A 330 16.03 -52.22 14.37
C ASP A 330 16.06 -51.55 15.76
N THR A 331 15.09 -51.84 16.64
CA THR A 331 15.12 -51.34 18.02
C THR A 331 16.36 -51.83 18.74
N ARG A 332 17.07 -50.92 19.40
CA ARG A 332 18.24 -51.22 20.24
C ARG A 332 17.96 -51.02 21.71
N MET A 333 17.05 -50.09 22.05
CA MET A 333 16.53 -49.92 23.40
C MET A 333 15.06 -49.54 23.35
N PHE A 334 14.29 -49.98 24.35
CA PHE A 334 12.94 -49.49 24.57
C PHE A 334 12.63 -49.37 26.07
N ILE A 335 11.68 -48.51 26.39
CA ILE A 335 11.05 -48.36 27.71
C ILE A 335 9.56 -48.55 27.48
N LYS A 336 8.98 -49.61 28.03
CA LYS A 336 7.54 -49.83 27.95
C LYS A 336 6.80 -48.80 28.80
N SER A 337 5.54 -48.53 28.45
CA SER A 337 4.64 -47.71 29.28
C SER A 337 4.53 -48.20 30.72
N THR A 338 4.77 -49.48 30.94
CA THR A 338 4.82 -50.14 32.26
C THR A 338 6.13 -49.89 33.04
N GLY A 339 7.11 -49.20 32.45
CA GLY A 339 8.41 -48.87 33.04
C GLY A 339 9.52 -49.89 32.73
N ASN A 340 9.20 -51.01 32.08
CA ASN A 340 10.19 -52.03 31.75
C ASN A 340 11.16 -51.59 30.66
N VAL A 341 12.47 -51.78 30.87
CA VAL A 341 13.52 -51.38 29.93
C VAL A 341 14.16 -52.59 29.27
N GLY A 342 14.25 -52.59 27.94
CA GLY A 342 15.01 -53.57 27.15
C GLY A 342 16.16 -52.92 26.40
N ILE A 343 17.33 -53.57 26.36
CA ILE A 343 18.54 -53.12 25.64
C ILE A 343 19.17 -54.32 24.91
N GLY A 344 19.46 -54.20 23.61
CA GLY A 344 20.26 -55.17 22.86
C GLY A 344 19.53 -56.43 22.33
N PHE A 345 18.20 -56.47 22.35
CA PHE A 345 17.44 -57.66 21.94
C PHE A 345 16.92 -57.57 20.48
N LEU A 346 17.06 -58.67 19.73
CA LEU A 346 16.33 -58.94 18.49
C LEU A 346 14.93 -59.44 18.85
N LEU A 347 13.87 -58.70 18.53
CA LEU A 347 12.50 -59.13 18.79
C LEU A 347 12.05 -60.16 17.73
N GLN A 348 12.09 -61.46 18.07
CA GLN A 348 10.93 -62.33 17.80
C GLN A 348 10.75 -63.58 18.69
N GLU A 349 11.69 -64.03 19.54
CA GLU A 349 11.53 -65.37 20.16
C GLU A 349 11.74 -65.54 21.67
N GLN A 350 11.82 -64.51 22.53
CA GLN A 350 12.09 -64.76 23.97
C GLN A 350 11.16 -64.03 24.96
N LEU A 351 9.86 -63.92 24.66
CA LEU A 351 8.86 -63.39 25.61
C LEU A 351 7.87 -64.43 26.16
N THR A 352 8.02 -65.73 25.88
CA THR A 352 7.13 -66.78 26.43
C THR A 352 7.69 -67.54 27.63
N GLN A 353 8.95 -67.37 28.01
CA GLN A 353 9.45 -67.89 29.29
C GLN A 353 10.42 -66.92 29.97
N GLY A 354 9.98 -66.34 31.08
CA GLY A 354 10.83 -66.13 32.27
C GLY A 354 11.99 -65.13 32.21
N CYS A 355 12.27 -64.45 31.10
CA CYS A 355 13.20 -63.31 31.12
C CYS A 355 12.50 -62.09 31.71
N SER A 356 12.37 -62.08 33.04
CA SER A 356 12.06 -60.87 33.80
C SER A 356 13.18 -59.86 33.57
N MET A 357 12.83 -58.78 32.86
CA MET A 357 13.60 -57.54 32.87
C MET A 357 13.78 -57.09 34.33
N MET A 358 14.96 -56.57 34.63
CA MET A 358 15.38 -56.08 35.94
C MET A 358 14.29 -55.22 36.61
N SER A 359 13.49 -55.82 37.49
CA SER A 359 12.62 -55.10 38.43
C SER A 359 13.52 -54.59 39.54
N VAL A 360 13.68 -53.27 39.66
CA VAL A 360 14.42 -52.63 40.75
C VAL A 360 13.58 -52.63 42.04
N THR A 361 13.15 -53.81 42.44
CA THR A 361 12.77 -54.12 43.81
C THR A 361 13.76 -55.04 44.48
N ASP A 362 14.59 -55.78 43.73
CA ASP A 362 15.65 -56.62 44.31
C ASP A 362 16.98 -56.52 43.55
N ARG A 363 18.06 -56.41 44.32
CA ARG A 363 19.46 -56.21 43.89
C ARG A 363 20.03 -57.45 43.19
N LEU A 364 19.53 -57.86 42.02
CA LEU A 364 20.11 -58.97 41.27
C LEU A 364 20.26 -58.64 39.79
N LEU A 365 21.52 -58.46 39.38
CA LEU A 365 21.93 -58.35 37.98
C LEU A 365 22.22 -59.78 37.48
N LEU A 366 21.28 -60.40 36.76
CA LEU A 366 21.54 -61.66 36.06
C LEU A 366 22.06 -61.33 34.66
N LEU A 367 23.37 -61.43 34.48
CA LEU A 367 23.99 -61.52 33.16
C LEU A 367 24.09 -63.00 32.80
N GLU A 368 23.36 -63.45 31.80
CA GLU A 368 23.57 -64.77 31.20
C GLU A 368 24.48 -64.60 29.97
N GLU A 369 25.70 -65.12 30.06
CA GLU A 369 26.58 -65.26 28.89
C GLU A 369 26.60 -66.72 28.46
N ALA A 370 26.29 -66.96 27.19
CA ALA A 370 26.35 -68.27 26.60
C ALA A 370 27.81 -68.75 26.57
N GLN A 371 28.09 -69.77 27.41
CA GLN A 371 29.30 -70.59 27.47
C GLN A 371 30.46 -70.06 28.35
N ARG A 372 30.40 -70.52 29.61
CA ARG A 372 31.47 -70.79 30.61
C ARG A 372 31.84 -69.68 31.60
N SER A 373 31.65 -70.06 32.87
CA SER A 373 32.18 -69.50 34.13
C SER A 373 31.33 -68.41 34.78
N GLN A 374 30.57 -68.81 35.81
CA GLN A 374 29.87 -67.90 36.71
C GLN A 374 30.87 -66.98 37.43
N VAL A 375 30.79 -65.66 37.21
CA VAL A 375 31.39 -64.66 38.09
C VAL A 375 30.34 -64.28 39.14
N LEU A 376 30.50 -64.82 40.35
CA LEU A 376 29.73 -64.41 41.52
C LEU A 376 30.31 -63.08 42.05
N ILE A 377 29.71 -61.95 41.67
CA ILE A 377 30.01 -60.67 42.34
C ILE A 377 29.20 -60.62 43.63
N ARG A 378 29.84 -60.95 44.77
CA ARG A 378 29.33 -60.54 46.08
C ARG A 378 29.54 -59.04 46.22
N MET A 379 28.46 -58.28 46.31
CA MET A 379 28.51 -56.96 46.91
C MET A 379 28.29 -57.14 48.41
N ASP A 380 29.38 -57.06 49.18
CA ASP A 380 29.28 -57.04 50.63
C ASP A 380 28.49 -55.79 51.07
N SER A 381 27.72 -55.99 52.14
CA SER A 381 26.68 -55.11 52.68
C SER A 381 27.14 -53.68 53.00
#